data_AF-A0A478FP38-F1
#
_entry.id   AF-A0A478FP38-F1
#
_cell.length_a   1.000
_cell.length_b   1.000
_cell.length_c   1.000
_cell.angle_alpha   90.00
_cell.angle_beta   90.00
_cell.angle_gamma   90.00
#
_symmetry.space_group_name_H-M   'P 1'
#
loop_
_entity.id
_entity.type
_entity.pdbx_description
1 polymer ?
#
loop_
_entity_poly.entity_id
_entity_poly.type
_entity_poly.pdbx_seq_one_letter_code
_entity_poly.pdbx_strand_id
1 'polypeptide(L)'
;MTPQVAAGAGIGGLAVAGAGGSAIAYAAGAFDGNKSTNTDNTSVVSLTYKAQAEEELKNENKEYIGKNTDERIKKLLYDASKKDSNYLTSVQGAWENMNKQGGMSIEQPKKADIEGNNKQDDVVNYINKWCEAVSAQTLTTKPTNESDEGKKLKAFKEACFWTKAAQQ
;
A
#
# COMPACT_ATOMS: atom_id res chain seq x y z
N MET A 1 -25.49 36.47 -47.90
CA MET A 1 -25.01 35.31 -48.67
C MET A 1 -23.83 34.72 -47.92
N THR A 2 -23.93 33.44 -47.54
CA THR A 2 -22.84 32.49 -47.22
C THR A 2 -21.98 32.23 -48.48
N PRO A 3 -20.89 31.39 -48.48
CA PRO A 3 -19.96 30.92 -47.43
C PRO A 3 -18.46 30.90 -47.89
N GLN A 4 -17.55 30.28 -47.10
CA GLN A 4 -16.48 29.29 -47.46
C GLN A 4 -15.25 29.43 -46.52
N VAL A 5 -15.08 28.57 -45.49
CA VAL A 5 -14.40 27.26 -45.42
C VAL A 5 -12.91 27.27 -45.83
N ALA A 6 -12.09 26.67 -44.94
CA ALA A 6 -10.79 26.00 -45.16
C ALA A 6 -9.57 26.68 -44.50
N ALA A 7 -9.35 26.38 -43.21
CA ALA A 7 -8.01 26.42 -42.63
C ALA A 7 -7.47 24.98 -42.61
N GLY A 8 -6.62 24.67 -43.58
CA GLY A 8 -5.87 23.42 -43.66
C GLY A 8 -4.78 23.36 -42.60
N ALA A 9 -4.47 22.13 -42.18
CA ALA A 9 -3.33 21.81 -41.33
C ALA A 9 -2.01 22.17 -42.03
N GLY A 10 -1.12 22.86 -41.31
CA GLY A 10 0.26 23.13 -41.69
C GLY A 10 1.12 23.10 -40.43
N ILE A 11 1.96 22.08 -40.34
CA ILE A 11 2.81 21.68 -39.22
C ILE A 11 4.06 22.58 -39.21
N GLY A 12 4.48 23.10 -38.06
CA GLY A 12 5.76 23.80 -37.91
C GLY A 12 5.93 24.38 -36.51
N GLY A 13 6.75 23.73 -35.69
CA GLY A 13 6.75 23.87 -34.23
C GLY A 13 7.27 25.17 -33.65
N LEU A 14 6.91 25.38 -32.38
CA LEU A 14 7.66 26.08 -31.35
C LEU A 14 7.10 25.63 -30.00
N ALA A 15 7.93 24.91 -29.23
CA ALA A 15 7.71 24.62 -27.84
C ALA A 15 7.65 25.92 -27.04
N VAL A 16 6.73 26.07 -26.08
CA VAL A 16 7.00 26.15 -24.63
C VAL A 16 5.73 26.51 -23.84
N ALA A 17 5.72 26.00 -22.61
CA ALA A 17 5.12 26.57 -21.40
C ALA A 17 3.64 26.30 -21.09
N GLY A 18 3.45 25.51 -20.02
CA GLY A 18 2.61 25.95 -18.90
C GLY A 18 1.17 25.43 -18.88
N ALA A 19 0.96 24.25 -18.32
CA ALA A 19 -0.25 23.94 -17.56
C ALA A 19 0.21 23.05 -16.38
N GLY A 20 0.24 23.47 -15.12
CA GLY A 20 -0.53 24.52 -14.48
C GLY A 20 -1.88 23.97 -14.00
N GLY A 21 -1.86 23.21 -12.89
CA GLY A 21 -2.94 23.22 -11.89
C GLY A 21 -4.14 22.28 -12.09
N SER A 22 -4.12 21.20 -11.30
CA SER A 22 -5.20 20.83 -10.36
C SER A 22 -6.64 20.71 -10.87
N ALA A 23 -7.07 19.48 -11.17
CA ALA A 23 -8.41 19.00 -10.80
C ALA A 23 -8.43 17.46 -10.80
N ILE A 24 -7.85 16.83 -9.78
CA ILE A 24 -8.24 15.45 -9.43
C ILE A 24 -9.62 15.58 -8.76
N ALA A 25 -10.65 15.80 -9.58
CA ALA A 25 -12.02 15.76 -9.12
C ALA A 25 -12.47 14.30 -9.17
N TYR A 26 -12.65 13.73 -7.98
CA TYR A 26 -13.29 12.46 -7.75
C TYR A 26 -14.63 12.40 -8.49
N ALA A 27 -14.70 11.57 -9.54
CA ALA A 27 -15.94 11.09 -10.10
C ALA A 27 -15.90 9.56 -10.02
N ALA A 28 -16.62 9.02 -9.04
CA ALA A 28 -16.95 7.61 -8.99
C ALA A 28 -17.75 7.25 -10.26
N GLY A 29 -17.21 6.34 -11.06
CA GLY A 29 -17.92 5.68 -12.17
C GLY A 29 -17.99 6.46 -13.49
N ALA A 30 -16.97 6.33 -14.33
CA ALA A 30 -17.07 6.46 -15.79
C ALA A 30 -15.76 6.02 -16.45
N PHE A 31 -15.56 4.70 -16.59
CA PHE A 31 -14.63 4.19 -17.58
C PHE A 31 -15.40 4.04 -18.89
N ASP A 32 -15.25 5.00 -19.80
CA ASP A 32 -15.47 4.73 -21.22
C ASP A 32 -14.45 5.49 -22.06
N GLY A 33 -13.90 4.79 -23.06
CA GLY A 33 -13.01 5.36 -24.06
C GLY A 33 -11.54 4.94 -23.98
N ASN A 34 -11.24 3.66 -24.21
CA ASN A 34 -10.62 3.29 -25.48
C ASN A 34 -10.67 1.77 -25.71
N LYS A 35 -11.43 1.34 -26.72
CA LYS A 35 -11.38 -0.01 -27.27
C LYS A 35 -9.99 -0.26 -27.85
N SER A 36 -9.26 -1.22 -27.27
CA SER A 36 -8.35 -2.04 -28.06
C SER A 36 -8.65 -3.50 -27.75
N THR A 37 -9.11 -4.19 -28.79
CA THR A 37 -9.51 -5.58 -28.84
C THR A 37 -8.32 -6.50 -28.64
N ASN A 38 -8.26 -7.22 -27.52
CA ASN A 38 -7.92 -8.66 -27.51
C ASN A 38 -8.09 -9.24 -26.10
N THR A 39 -8.97 -10.23 -26.01
CA THR A 39 -8.85 -11.46 -25.22
C THR A 39 -7.98 -11.37 -23.96
N ASP A 40 -8.58 -11.05 -22.82
CA ASP A 40 -8.46 -11.85 -21.59
C ASP A 40 -9.28 -11.24 -20.47
N ASN A 41 -10.16 -12.05 -19.91
CA ASN A 41 -11.15 -11.70 -18.91
C ASN A 41 -10.49 -11.65 -17.51
N THR A 42 -9.47 -10.82 -17.34
CA THR A 42 -8.87 -10.57 -16.02
C THR A 42 -9.37 -9.21 -15.54
N SER A 43 -10.40 -9.24 -14.71
CA SER A 43 -10.81 -8.11 -13.86
C SER A 43 -9.56 -7.40 -13.38
N VAL A 44 -9.44 -6.11 -13.70
CA VAL A 44 -8.40 -5.24 -13.17
C VAL A 44 -8.67 -5.11 -11.67
N VAL A 45 -8.22 -6.08 -10.89
CA VAL A 45 -8.08 -5.97 -9.45
C VAL A 45 -7.33 -4.67 -9.24
N SER A 46 -7.92 -3.72 -8.53
CA SER A 46 -7.24 -2.49 -8.17
C SER A 46 -5.92 -2.88 -7.51
N LEU A 47 -4.80 -2.64 -8.20
CA LEU A 47 -3.48 -3.08 -7.76
C LEU A 47 -3.19 -2.30 -6.48
N THR A 48 -3.35 -2.93 -5.33
CA THR A 48 -3.14 -2.32 -4.02
C THR A 48 -2.07 -3.10 -3.30
N TYR A 49 -1.40 -2.49 -2.32
CA TYR A 49 -0.44 -3.21 -1.49
C TYR A 49 -1.08 -4.45 -0.83
N LYS A 50 -2.34 -4.33 -0.40
CA LYS A 50 -3.09 -5.46 0.16
C LYS A 50 -3.31 -6.56 -0.87
N ALA A 51 -3.88 -6.27 -2.03
CA ALA A 51 -4.15 -7.27 -3.05
C ALA A 51 -2.86 -7.95 -3.52
N GLN A 52 -1.79 -7.19 -3.72
CA GLN A 52 -0.48 -7.71 -4.12
C GLN A 52 0.14 -8.62 -3.05
N ALA A 53 0.07 -8.22 -1.78
CA ALA A 53 0.55 -9.04 -0.67
C ALA A 53 -0.27 -10.32 -0.51
N GLU A 54 -1.60 -10.25 -0.59
CA GLU A 54 -2.47 -11.43 -0.52
C GLU A 54 -2.18 -12.41 -1.67
N GLU A 55 -1.91 -11.91 -2.87
CA GLU A 55 -1.55 -12.76 -4.01
C GLU A 55 -0.19 -13.44 -3.83
N GLU A 56 0.83 -12.72 -3.37
CA GLU A 56 2.16 -13.30 -3.14
C GLU A 56 2.19 -14.27 -1.96
N LEU A 57 1.37 -14.01 -0.95
CA LEU A 57 1.28 -14.81 0.27
C LEU A 57 0.16 -15.87 0.20
N LYS A 58 -0.55 -16.04 -0.93
CA LYS A 58 -1.70 -16.96 -1.02
C LYS A 58 -1.38 -18.41 -0.67
N ASN A 59 -0.13 -18.82 -0.87
CA ASN A 59 0.38 -20.15 -0.56
C ASN A 59 1.08 -20.21 0.81
N GLU A 60 1.26 -19.05 1.45
CA GLU A 60 1.75 -18.94 2.81
C GLU A 60 0.53 -18.97 3.73
N ASN A 61 0.59 -19.72 4.84
CA ASN A 61 -0.50 -19.73 5.82
C ASN A 61 -0.51 -18.42 6.62
N LYS A 62 -0.65 -17.27 5.94
CA LYS A 62 -0.58 -15.93 6.50
C LYS A 62 -1.92 -15.22 6.38
N GLU A 63 -2.19 -14.32 7.32
CA GLU A 63 -3.38 -13.47 7.30
C GLU A 63 -3.05 -12.01 7.58
N TYR A 64 -3.83 -11.14 6.95
CA TYR A 64 -3.75 -9.71 7.16
C TYR A 64 -4.25 -9.33 8.57
N ILE A 65 -3.43 -8.58 9.33
CA ILE A 65 -3.74 -8.17 10.70
C ILE A 65 -4.08 -6.69 10.88
N GLY A 66 -3.92 -5.85 9.85
CA GLY A 66 -4.24 -4.41 9.96
C GLY A 66 -5.73 -4.05 9.91
N LYS A 67 -6.61 -5.03 10.14
CA LYS A 67 -8.04 -4.83 10.47
C LYS A 67 -8.40 -5.49 11.81
N ASN A 68 -7.46 -6.21 12.40
CA ASN A 68 -7.62 -6.81 13.71
C ASN A 68 -7.22 -5.77 14.76
N THR A 69 -8.01 -5.72 15.83
CA THR A 69 -7.82 -4.79 16.94
C THR A 69 -6.39 -4.84 17.47
N ASP A 70 -5.91 -3.69 17.96
CA ASP A 70 -4.60 -3.47 18.59
C ASP A 70 -4.17 -4.62 19.52
N GLU A 71 -5.12 -5.27 20.20
CA GLU A 71 -4.89 -6.45 21.02
C GLU A 71 -4.17 -7.62 20.33
N ARG A 72 -4.45 -7.87 19.04
CA ARG A 72 -3.83 -8.98 18.32
C ARG A 72 -2.35 -8.69 18.06
N ILE A 73 -2.04 -7.48 17.57
CA ILE A 73 -0.66 -7.03 17.34
C ILE A 73 0.08 -6.99 18.68
N LYS A 74 -0.57 -6.50 19.75
CA LYS A 74 -0.02 -6.49 21.12
C LYS A 74 0.31 -7.89 21.61
N LYS A 75 -0.58 -8.87 21.41
CA LYS A 75 -0.32 -10.28 21.78
C LYS A 75 0.87 -10.87 21.03
N LEU A 76 0.99 -10.60 19.74
CA LEU A 76 2.10 -11.12 18.93
C LEU A 76 3.46 -10.50 19.33
N LEU A 77 3.49 -9.23 19.73
CA LEU A 77 4.72 -8.53 20.09
C LEU A 77 5.15 -8.77 21.55
N TYR A 78 4.19 -8.77 22.48
CA TYR A 78 4.48 -8.50 23.89
C TYR A 78 3.91 -9.50 24.90
N ASP A 79 2.91 -10.30 24.54
CA ASP A 79 2.36 -11.29 25.47
C ASP A 79 3.38 -12.42 25.63
N ALA A 80 4.05 -12.54 26.78
CA ALA A 80 5.12 -13.52 27.00
C ALA A 80 4.70 -14.98 26.70
N SER A 81 3.42 -15.30 26.82
CA SER A 81 2.84 -16.62 26.53
C SER A 81 2.68 -16.88 25.03
N LYS A 82 2.66 -15.82 24.22
CA LYS A 82 2.38 -15.82 22.77
C LYS A 82 3.35 -14.96 21.98
N LYS A 83 4.45 -14.53 22.61
CA LYS A 83 5.45 -13.65 22.02
C LYS A 83 6.06 -14.44 20.90
N ASP A 84 5.68 -14.09 19.69
CA ASP A 84 6.24 -14.76 18.55
C ASP A 84 7.53 -14.05 18.19
N SER A 85 8.66 -14.69 18.50
CA SER A 85 9.97 -14.15 18.14
C SER A 85 10.06 -13.85 16.65
N ASN A 86 9.32 -14.59 15.81
CA ASN A 86 9.30 -14.38 14.38
C ASN A 86 8.49 -13.14 14.00
N TYR A 87 7.38 -12.83 14.68
CA TYR A 87 6.64 -11.59 14.43
C TYR A 87 7.49 -10.38 14.81
N LEU A 88 8.04 -10.39 16.02
CA LEU A 88 8.90 -9.32 16.50
C LEU A 88 10.09 -9.10 15.55
N THR A 89 10.77 -10.17 15.15
CA THR A 89 11.91 -10.10 14.21
C THR A 89 11.46 -9.54 12.85
N SER A 90 10.29 -9.95 12.34
CA SER A 90 9.75 -9.46 11.07
C SER A 90 9.45 -7.96 11.14
N VAL A 91 8.77 -7.51 12.20
CA VAL A 91 8.45 -6.10 12.42
C VAL A 91 9.73 -5.27 12.58
N GLN A 92 10.74 -5.78 13.30
CA GLN A 92 12.03 -5.10 13.46
C GLN A 92 12.80 -4.94 12.14
N GLY A 93 12.75 -5.95 11.27
CA GLY A 93 13.33 -5.91 9.93
C GLY A 93 12.58 -4.95 8.99
N ALA A 94 11.26 -4.90 9.12
CA ALA A 94 10.40 -4.02 8.34
C ALA A 94 10.44 -2.54 8.79
N TRP A 95 10.78 -2.28 10.06
CA TRP A 95 10.55 -1.00 10.72
C TRP A 95 11.09 0.22 9.96
N GLU A 96 12.30 0.13 9.42
CA GLU A 96 12.95 1.24 8.70
C GLU A 96 12.24 1.61 7.38
N ASN A 97 11.43 0.69 6.86
CA ASN A 97 10.63 0.89 5.66
C ASN A 97 9.16 1.20 6.00
N MET A 98 8.78 1.17 7.29
CA MET A 98 7.46 1.56 7.78
C MET A 98 7.35 3.06 8.03
N ASN A 99 7.72 3.86 7.04
CA ASN A 99 7.66 5.32 7.14
C ASN A 99 6.21 5.80 7.34
N LYS A 100 6.04 6.94 8.01
CA LYS A 100 4.73 7.57 8.21
C LYS A 100 4.04 7.81 6.87
N GLN A 101 2.77 7.40 6.76
CA GLN A 101 1.98 7.56 5.54
C GLN A 101 1.18 8.87 5.59
N GLY A 102 0.84 9.39 4.40
CA GLY A 102 -0.04 10.55 4.28
C GLY A 102 -1.40 10.29 4.97
N GLY A 103 -1.81 11.22 5.83
CA GLY A 103 -3.05 11.11 6.61
C GLY A 103 -2.92 10.40 7.96
N MET A 104 -1.75 9.84 8.30
CA MET A 104 -1.48 9.40 9.67
C MET A 104 -1.17 10.62 10.55
N SER A 105 -1.86 10.75 11.69
CA SER A 105 -1.56 11.80 12.68
C SER A 105 -0.50 11.36 13.71
N ILE A 106 -0.11 10.08 13.70
CA ILE A 106 0.84 9.50 14.64
C ILE A 106 2.25 9.46 14.05
N GLU A 107 3.24 9.69 14.89
CA GLU A 107 4.66 9.58 14.55
C GLU A 107 5.16 8.15 14.75
N GLN A 108 6.15 7.74 13.97
CA GLN A 108 6.78 6.44 14.12
C GLN A 108 7.57 6.37 15.43
N PRO A 109 7.29 5.40 16.32
CA PRO A 109 8.11 5.18 17.52
C PRO A 109 9.55 4.80 17.16
N LYS A 110 10.47 5.00 18.11
CA LYS A 110 11.87 4.61 17.89
C LYS A 110 11.96 3.09 17.78
N LYS A 111 12.90 2.57 17.00
CA LYS A 111 13.11 1.12 16.87
C LYS A 111 13.31 0.41 18.22
N ALA A 112 14.01 1.07 19.16
CA ALA A 112 14.19 0.56 20.53
C ALA A 112 12.87 0.45 21.33
N ASP A 113 11.84 1.23 20.97
CA ASP A 113 10.53 1.16 21.62
C ASP A 113 9.78 -0.14 21.24
N ILE A 114 10.14 -0.81 20.15
CA ILE A 114 9.54 -2.10 19.72
C ILE A 114 9.86 -3.21 20.73
N GLU A 115 11.07 -3.23 21.29
CA GLU A 115 11.49 -4.24 22.28
C GLU A 115 11.09 -3.86 23.71
N GLY A 116 10.85 -2.57 23.94
CA GLY A 116 10.53 -2.03 25.25
C GLY A 116 9.06 -2.22 25.62
N ASN A 117 8.81 -2.48 26.89
CA ASN A 117 7.45 -2.57 27.42
C ASN A 117 6.81 -1.20 27.71
N ASN A 118 7.56 -0.10 27.56
CA ASN A 118 7.13 1.22 28.02
C ASN A 118 6.27 1.98 27.00
N LYS A 119 6.26 1.55 25.72
CA LYS A 119 5.49 2.19 24.64
C LYS A 119 4.79 1.17 23.74
N GLN A 120 4.39 0.03 24.32
CA GLN A 120 3.75 -1.04 23.57
C GLN A 120 2.51 -0.55 22.82
N ASP A 121 1.67 0.25 23.48
CA ASP A 121 0.44 0.75 22.89
C ASP A 121 0.72 1.71 21.71
N ASP A 122 1.75 2.55 21.81
CA ASP A 122 2.17 3.43 20.71
C ASP A 122 2.68 2.62 19.51
N VAL A 123 3.51 1.60 19.75
CA VAL A 123 4.05 0.71 18.71
C VAL A 123 2.92 -0.06 18.02
N VAL A 124 2.02 -0.64 18.81
CA VAL A 124 0.86 -1.40 18.33
C VAL A 124 -0.05 -0.52 17.48
N ASN A 125 -0.42 0.65 18.00
CA ASN A 125 -1.26 1.61 17.28
C ASN A 125 -0.57 2.08 16.01
N TYR A 126 0.75 2.32 16.05
CA TYR A 126 1.53 2.68 14.86
C TYR A 126 1.45 1.61 13.78
N ILE A 127 1.74 0.36 14.12
CA ILE A 127 1.68 -0.77 13.17
C ILE A 127 0.27 -0.90 12.60
N ASN A 128 -0.76 -0.86 13.44
CA ASN A 128 -2.15 -1.00 13.00
C ASN A 128 -2.52 0.10 11.98
N LYS A 129 -2.30 1.36 12.35
CA LYS A 129 -2.60 2.52 11.48
C LYS A 129 -1.76 2.53 10.21
N TRP A 130 -0.50 2.11 10.30
CA TRP A 130 0.37 1.99 9.13
C TRP A 130 -0.15 0.91 8.18
N CYS A 131 -0.54 -0.25 8.69
CA CYS A 131 -1.15 -1.31 7.89
C CYS A 131 -2.45 -0.84 7.22
N GLU A 132 -3.34 -0.17 7.97
CA GLU A 132 -4.56 0.44 7.40
C GLU A 132 -4.21 1.40 6.27
N ALA A 133 -3.29 2.34 6.50
CA ALA A 133 -2.92 3.38 5.56
C ALA A 133 -2.22 2.85 4.31
N VAL A 134 -1.39 1.81 4.43
CA VAL A 134 -0.70 1.20 3.28
C VAL A 134 -1.62 0.26 2.51
N SER A 135 -2.51 -0.47 3.20
CA SER A 135 -3.38 -1.47 2.57
C SER A 135 -4.25 -0.91 1.44
N ALA A 136 -4.70 0.34 1.59
CA ALA A 136 -5.58 1.02 0.64
C ALA A 136 -4.82 1.75 -0.49
N GLN A 137 -3.50 1.80 -0.43
CA GLN A 137 -2.72 2.52 -1.44
C GLN A 137 -2.70 1.75 -2.75
N THR A 138 -2.99 2.48 -3.83
CA THR A 138 -2.95 1.98 -5.20
C THR A 138 -1.53 2.00 -5.73
N LEU A 139 -1.19 0.97 -6.48
CA LEU A 139 0.03 0.78 -7.22
C LEU A 139 -0.29 0.95 -8.71
N THR A 140 0.55 1.67 -9.43
CA THR A 140 0.42 1.78 -10.90
C THR A 140 0.98 0.56 -11.60
N THR A 141 1.95 -0.11 -10.99
CA THR A 141 2.64 -1.30 -11.50
C THR A 141 3.07 -2.19 -10.33
N LYS A 142 3.30 -3.48 -10.60
CA LYS A 142 3.89 -4.38 -9.59
C LYS A 142 5.30 -3.88 -9.19
N PRO A 143 5.55 -3.63 -7.89
CA PRO A 143 6.85 -3.16 -7.45
C PRO A 143 7.94 -4.23 -7.62
N THR A 144 9.12 -3.82 -8.04
CA THR A 144 10.34 -4.63 -8.00
C THR A 144 10.98 -4.54 -6.61
N ASN A 145 11.58 -5.63 -6.10
CA ASN A 145 12.12 -5.69 -4.73
C ASN A 145 13.14 -4.58 -4.37
N GLU A 146 13.81 -3.99 -5.36
CA GLU A 146 14.83 -2.95 -5.15
C GLU A 146 14.28 -1.53 -5.10
N SER A 147 13.04 -1.30 -5.57
CA SER A 147 12.40 0.01 -5.55
C SER A 147 11.89 0.36 -4.15
N ASP A 148 11.67 1.64 -3.87
CA ASP A 148 11.12 2.07 -2.58
C ASP A 148 9.71 1.50 -2.34
N GLU A 149 8.92 1.36 -3.41
CA GLU A 149 7.63 0.65 -3.37
C GLU A 149 7.81 -0.84 -3.08
N GLY A 150 8.85 -1.47 -3.61
CA GLY A 150 9.18 -2.88 -3.34
C GLY A 150 9.62 -3.11 -1.89
N LYS A 151 10.47 -2.24 -1.36
CA LYS A 151 10.86 -2.26 0.07
C LYS A 151 9.67 -2.04 0.97
N LYS A 152 8.79 -1.10 0.62
CA LYS A 152 7.53 -0.86 1.34
C LYS A 152 6.57 -2.03 1.25
N LEU A 153 6.45 -2.68 0.10
CA LEU A 153 5.63 -3.89 -0.07
C LEU A 153 6.19 -5.04 0.76
N LYS A 154 7.51 -5.21 0.80
CA LYS A 154 8.17 -6.19 1.66
C LYS A 154 7.87 -5.90 3.14
N ALA A 155 8.06 -4.67 3.58
CA ALA A 155 7.73 -4.25 4.94
C ALA A 155 6.25 -4.46 5.27
N PHE A 156 5.36 -4.24 4.30
CA PHE A 156 3.93 -4.47 4.45
C PHE A 156 3.60 -5.94 4.63
N LYS A 157 4.24 -6.83 3.87
CA LYS A 157 4.11 -8.29 4.07
C LYS A 157 4.66 -8.74 5.42
N GLU A 158 5.77 -8.17 5.88
CA GLU A 158 6.42 -8.56 7.14
C GLU A 158 5.68 -8.04 8.39
N ALA A 159 5.15 -6.82 8.34
CA ALA A 159 4.51 -6.17 9.47
C ALA A 159 2.99 -6.37 9.51
N CYS A 160 2.33 -6.54 8.37
CA CYS A 160 0.86 -6.59 8.29
C CYS A 160 0.29 -7.96 7.97
N PHE A 161 1.15 -8.98 7.75
CA PHE A 161 0.71 -10.35 7.58
C PHE A 161 1.40 -11.27 8.57
N TRP A 162 0.58 -12.07 9.24
CA TRP A 162 1.03 -12.97 10.28
C TRP A 162 0.71 -14.42 9.94
N THR A 163 1.62 -15.34 10.24
CA THR A 163 1.40 -16.78 10.05
C THR A 163 0.28 -17.26 10.98
N LYS A 164 -0.82 -17.76 10.42
CA LYS A 164 -1.89 -18.36 11.23
C LYS A 164 -1.29 -19.50 12.04
N ALA A 165 -1.56 -19.50 13.35
CA ALA A 165 -1.37 -20.71 14.12
C ALA A 165 -2.19 -21.82 13.45
N ALA A 166 -1.55 -22.94 13.11
CA ALA A 166 -2.26 -24.09 12.60
C ALA A 166 -3.37 -24.42 13.61
N GLN A 167 -4.63 -24.36 13.18
CA GLN A 167 -5.72 -24.89 13.98
C GLN A 167 -5.47 -26.40 14.06
N GLN A 168 -4.96 -26.86 15.21
CA GLN A 168 -5.00 -28.27 15.58
C GLN A 168 -6.41 -28.65 15.98
#